data_AF-A0A969QVS9-F1
#
_entry.id   AF-A0A969QVS9-F1
#
_cell.length_a   1.000
_cell.length_b   1.000
_cell.length_c   1.000
_cell.angle_alpha   90.00
_cell.angle_beta   90.00
_cell.angle_gamma   90.00
#
_symmetry.space_group_name_H-M   'P 1'
#
loop_
_entity.id
_entity.type
_entity.pdbx_description
1 polymer ?
#
loop_
_entity_poly.entity_id
_entity_poly.type
_entity_poly.pdbx_seq_one_letter_code
_entity_poly.pdbx_strand_id
1 'polypeptide(L)' 'MSIKTHVKKGDQVEIIAGNHKGKRGTVLQVNAVKGKVIVEGGRPIKKAVKATENESGGLKTIDGPIHISNVKKVG' A
#
# COMPACT_ATOMS: atom_id res chain seq x y z
N MET A 1 -11.44 10.90 18.64
CA MET A 1 -9.96 10.98 18.68
C MET A 1 -9.43 10.97 17.27
N SER A 2 -8.74 12.02 16.86
CA SER A 2 -8.16 12.14 15.51
C SER A 2 -6.79 11.47 15.52
N ILE A 3 -6.65 10.32 14.84
CA ILE A 3 -5.35 9.67 14.69
C ILE A 3 -4.52 10.52 13.73
N LYS A 4 -3.45 11.16 14.22
CA LYS A 4 -2.53 11.94 13.39
C LYS A 4 -1.73 10.98 12.50
N THR A 5 -2.08 10.91 11.23
CA THR A 5 -1.27 10.24 10.21
C THR A 5 -0.37 11.24 9.50
N HIS A 6 0.92 10.92 9.41
CA HIS A 6 1.93 11.72 8.70
C HIS A 6 1.80 11.71 7.16
N VAL A 7 0.93 10.85 6.61
CA VAL A 7 0.68 10.69 5.16
C VAL A 7 -0.82 10.68 4.91
N LYS A 8 -1.23 11.18 3.74
CA LYS A 8 -2.61 11.17 3.24
C LYS A 8 -2.69 10.42 1.92
N LYS A 9 -3.91 10.09 1.51
CA LYS A 9 -4.18 9.52 0.18
C LYS A 9 -3.72 10.53 -0.89
N GLY A 10 -2.96 10.06 -1.86
CA GLY A 10 -2.38 10.89 -2.93
C GLY A 10 -1.01 11.47 -2.63
N ASP A 11 -0.47 11.33 -1.42
CA ASP A 11 0.93 11.71 -1.16
C ASP A 11 1.90 10.72 -1.83
N GLN A 12 3.03 11.24 -2.29
CA GLN A 12 4.16 10.44 -2.75
C GLN A 12 5.02 10.03 -1.54
N VAL A 13 5.32 8.74 -1.42
CA VAL A 13 6.06 8.20 -0.30
C VAL A 13 7.15 7.25 -0.79
N GLU A 14 8.23 7.17 -0.02
CA GLU A 14 9.30 6.20 -0.19
C GLU A 14 9.33 5.24 0.99
N ILE A 15 9.54 3.95 0.70
CA ILE A 15 9.74 2.94 1.73
C ILE A 15 11.15 3.07 2.27
N ILE A 16 11.28 3.43 3.55
CA ILE A 16 12.59 3.62 4.20
C ILE A 16 13.13 2.34 4.85
N ALA A 17 12.26 1.36 5.11
CA ALA A 17 12.59 0.16 5.86
C ALA A 17 11.88 -1.09 5.34
N GLY A 18 12.51 -2.25 5.52
CA GLY A 18 12.00 -3.57 5.11
C GLY A 18 12.52 -4.05 3.76
N ASN A 19 11.97 -5.17 3.26
CA ASN A 19 12.41 -5.83 2.02
C ASN A 19 12.22 -4.99 0.74
N HIS A 20 11.39 -3.94 0.80
CA HIS A 20 11.11 -3.07 -0.34
C HIS A 20 11.67 -1.65 -0.15
N LYS A 21 12.73 -1.51 0.67
CA LYS A 21 13.41 -0.24 0.91
C LYS A 21 13.88 0.41 -0.39
N GLY A 22 13.69 1.73 -0.49
CA GLY A 22 14.08 2.55 -1.64
C GLY A 22 13.04 2.62 -2.75
N LYS A 23 11.94 1.84 -2.68
CA LYS A 23 10.83 1.99 -3.61
C LYS A 23 10.00 3.23 -3.28
N ARG A 24 9.66 3.98 -4.32
CA ARG A 24 8.75 5.12 -4.26
C ARG A 24 7.42 4.75 -4.88
N GLY A 25 6.35 5.33 -4.36
CA GLY A 25 5.02 5.14 -4.90
C GLY A 25 4.02 6.12 -4.32
N THR A 26 2.83 6.12 -4.90
CA THR A 26 1.73 6.97 -4.45
C THR A 26 0.88 6.23 -3.44
N VAL A 27 0.42 6.93 -2.40
CA VAL A 27 -0.48 6.35 -1.41
C VAL A 27 -1.89 6.23 -1.99
N LEU A 28 -2.32 5.00 -2.26
CA LEU A 28 -3.67 4.68 -2.75
C LEU A 28 -4.71 4.75 -1.64
N GLN A 29 -4.35 4.28 -0.44
CA GLN A 29 -5.25 4.25 0.71
C GLN A 29 -4.48 4.34 2.02
N VAL A 30 -5.05 5.06 2.99
CA VAL A 30 -4.55 5.15 4.36
C VAL A 30 -5.58 4.53 5.29
N ASN A 31 -5.17 3.51 6.04
CA ASN A 31 -5.94 2.97 7.15
C ASN A 31 -5.32 3.47 8.46
N ALA A 32 -5.78 4.64 8.92
CA ALA A 32 -5.31 5.27 10.14
C ALA A 32 -5.58 4.41 11.39
N VAL A 33 -6.70 3.68 11.42
CA VAL A 33 -7.08 2.81 12.55
C VAL A 33 -6.08 1.69 12.76
N LYS A 34 -5.59 1.06 11.68
CA LYS A 34 -4.62 -0.03 11.74
C LYS A 34 -3.17 0.43 11.56
N GLY A 35 -2.91 1.74 11.40
CA GLY A 35 -1.57 2.27 11.10
C GLY A 35 -0.97 1.72 9.81
N LYS A 36 -1.79 1.43 8.80
CA LYS A 36 -1.34 0.81 7.54
C LYS A 36 -1.67 1.70 6.35
N VAL A 37 -0.82 1.68 5.34
CA VAL A 37 -0.97 2.41 4.08
C VAL A 37 -0.76 1.47 2.91
N ILE A 38 -1.51 1.67 1.84
CA ILE A 38 -1.31 0.97 0.58
C ILE A 38 -0.57 1.92 -0.34
N VAL A 39 0.62 1.52 -0.75
CA VAL A 39 1.49 2.28 -1.64
C VAL A 39 1.59 1.53 -2.96
N GLU A 40 1.31 2.23 -4.05
CA GLU A 40 1.40 1.66 -5.40
C GLU A 40 2.83 1.21 -5.72
N GLY A 41 2.98 -0.03 -6.18
CA GLY A 41 4.28 -0.63 -6.50
C GLY A 41 5.20 -0.91 -5.31
N GLY A 42 4.77 -0.54 -4.10
CA GLY A 42 5.55 -0.69 -2.88
C GLY A 42 5.66 -2.15 -2.44
N ARG A 43 4.54 -2.88 -2.45
CA ARG A 43 4.48 -4.28 -2.03
C ARG A 43 3.52 -5.07 -2.93
N PRO A 44 3.94 -5.45 -4.14
CA PRO A 44 3.08 -6.24 -5.02
C PRO A 44 2.86 -7.64 -4.42
N ILE A 45 1.60 -8.00 -4.20
CA ILE A 45 1.17 -9.32 -3.76
C ILE A 45 0.36 -9.93 -4.90
N LYS A 46 0.76 -11.12 -5.34
CA LYS A 46 -0.04 -11.91 -6.26
C LYS A 46 -1.13 -12.61 -5.47
N LYS A 47 -2.37 -12.16 -5.64
CA LYS A 47 -3.53 -12.81 -5.02
C LYS A 47 -4.22 -13.65 -6.07
N ALA A 48 -4.31 -14.96 -5.81
CA ALA A 48 -5.15 -15.84 -6.60
C ALA A 48 -6.62 -15.52 -6.29
N VAL A 49 -7.34 -15.05 -7.30
CA VAL A 49 -8.78 -14.78 -7.20
C VAL A 49 -9.49 -15.93 -7.90
N LYS A 50 -10.38 -16.59 -7.16
CA LYS A 50 -11.17 -17.69 -7.69
C LYS A 50 -12.07 -17.14 -8.80
N ALA A 51 -12.11 -17.83 -9.94
CA ALA A 51 -13.01 -17.48 -11.03
C ALA A 51 -14.45 -17.45 -10.49
N THR A 52 -15.15 -16.37 -10.77
CA THR A 52 -16.59 -16.24 -10.48
C THR A 52 -17.30 -16.07 -11.82
N GLU A 53 -18.61 -16.33 -11.86
CA GLU A 53 -19.44 -16.35 -13.06
C GLU A 53 -19.29 -15.11 -13.99
N ASN A 54 -18.84 -13.97 -13.45
CA ASN A 54 -18.64 -12.71 -14.19
C ASN A 54 -17.17 -12.26 -14.38
N GLU A 55 -16.17 -12.98 -13.85
CA GLU A 55 -14.76 -12.61 -14.03
C GLU A 55 -13.89 -13.84 -14.25
N SER A 56 -13.13 -13.84 -15.36
CA SER A 56 -12.06 -14.80 -15.60
C SER A 56 -11.12 -14.82 -14.39
N GLY A 57 -11.07 -15.96 -13.70
CA GLY A 57 -10.17 -16.16 -12.58
C GLY A 57 -8.71 -16.00 -13.01
N GLY A 58 -7.86 -15.63 -12.05
CA GLY A 58 -6.46 -15.41 -12.36
C GLY A 58 -5.65 -14.87 -11.19
N LEU A 59 -4.38 -14.63 -11.48
CA LEU A 59 -3.44 -13.98 -10.57
C LEU A 59 -3.62 -12.46 -10.72
N LYS A 60 -4.37 -11.83 -9.80
CA LYS A 60 -4.41 -10.37 -9.72
C LYS A 60 -3.22 -9.88 -8.89
N THR A 61 -2.46 -8.96 -9.44
CA THR A 61 -1.42 -8.24 -8.68
C THR A 61 -2.08 -7.09 -7.94
N ILE A 62 -2.02 -7.13 -6.61
CA ILE A 62 -2.54 -6.07 -5.75
C ILE A 62 -1.42 -5.53 -4.87
N ASP A 63 -1.45 -4.24 -4.57
CA ASP A 63 -0.52 -3.68 -3.60
C ASP A 63 -0.93 -4.03 -2.16
N GLY A 64 0.05 -4.52 -1.42
CA GLY A 64 -0.08 -4.90 -0.04
C GLY A 64 0.00 -3.70 0.91
N PRO A 65 -0.53 -3.84 2.12
CA PRO A 65 -0.39 -2.83 3.14
C PRO A 65 1.05 -2.79 3.69
N ILE A 66 1.52 -1.58 3.95
CA ILE A 66 2.80 -1.22 4.56
C ILE A 66 2.50 -0.44 5.84
N HIS A 67 3.33 -0.60 6.87
CA HIS A 67 3.15 0.15 8.12
C HIS A 67 3.51 1.62 7.92
N ILE A 68 2.76 2.53 8.54
CA ILE A 68 3.01 3.99 8.42
C ILE A 68 4.46 4.34 8.81
N SER A 69 5.01 3.75 9.86
CA SER A 69 6.38 4.02 10.30
C SER A 69 7.48 3.65 9.30
N ASN A 70 7.17 2.80 8.31
CA ASN A 70 8.13 2.34 7.30
C ASN A 70 8.05 3.14 5.99
N VAL A 71 7.17 4.14 5.92
CA VAL A 71 7.06 5.05 4.80
C VAL A 71 7.47 6.46 5.22
N LYS A 72 8.13 7.15 4.30
CA LYS A 72 8.50 8.55 4.45
C LYS A 72 7.88 9.32 3.31
N LYS A 73 7.14 10.40 3.62
CA LYS A 73 6.67 11.33 2.61
C LYS A 73 7.87 11.94 1.89
N VAL A 74 7.88 11.81 0.58
CA VAL A 74 8.80 12.52 -0.29
C VAL A 74 8.03 13.75 -0.75
N GLY A 75 8.41 14.89 -0.19
CA GLY A 75 7.87 16.20 -0.57
C GLY A 75 8.76 16.84 -1.60
#